data_AF-A0A318YV36-F1
#
_entry.id   AF-A0A318YV36-F1
#
_cell.length_a   1.000
_cell.length_b   1.000
_cell.length_c   1.000
_cell.angle_alpha   90.00
_cell.angle_beta   90.00
_cell.angle_gamma   90.00
#
_symmetry.space_group_name_H-M   'P 1'
#
loop_
_entity.id
_entity.type
_entity.pdbx_description
1 polymer ?
#
loop_
_entity_poly.entity_id
_entity_poly.type
_entity_poly.pdbx_seq_one_letter_code
_entity_poly.pdbx_strand_id
1 'polypeptide(L)'
;MSSSAQQQDLSGMSPDIEKARERISRYSNQERLHETKLKATLDASLQWLPDGGKEALASDILDATSDDKLHEIFFNVLTILVWPAILQSEASDVKTSPDQLSPLAIANKAHKKIV
;
A
#
# COMPACT_ATOMS: atom_id res chain seq x y z
N MET A 1 33.79 27.82 -8.14
CA MET A 1 32.50 27.35 -7.60
C MET A 1 32.19 26.03 -8.31
N SER A 2 32.73 24.93 -7.82
CA SER A 2 32.51 23.60 -8.42
C SER A 2 31.33 22.96 -7.72
N SER A 3 30.21 22.90 -8.43
CA SER A 3 29.00 22.20 -8.01
C SER A 3 29.23 20.72 -8.21
N SER A 4 29.49 19.99 -7.13
CA SER A 4 29.56 18.52 -7.11
C SER A 4 28.14 17.96 -7.18
N ALA A 5 27.51 18.11 -8.35
CA ALA A 5 26.23 17.50 -8.64
C ALA A 5 26.46 16.08 -9.16
N GLN A 6 25.96 15.12 -8.37
CA GLN A 6 25.38 13.87 -8.84
C GLN A 6 26.33 12.93 -9.59
N GLN A 7 27.10 12.15 -8.82
CA GLN A 7 27.35 10.76 -9.20
C GLN A 7 26.03 10.01 -9.13
N GLN A 8 25.31 10.00 -10.25
CA GLN A 8 24.33 8.97 -10.56
C GLN A 8 25.12 7.69 -10.84
N ASP A 9 25.26 6.84 -9.83
CA ASP A 9 25.61 5.44 -10.03
C ASP A 9 24.32 4.66 -10.29
N LEU A 10 24.01 4.49 -11.57
CA LEU A 10 23.02 3.55 -12.04
C LEU A 10 23.70 2.18 -12.09
N SER A 11 23.12 1.18 -11.40
CA SER A 11 23.35 -0.28 -11.54
C SER A 11 24.20 -1.05 -10.52
N GLY A 12 24.18 -0.66 -9.24
CA GLY A 12 24.57 -1.56 -8.14
C GLY A 12 23.48 -1.56 -7.07
N MET A 13 22.89 -2.72 -6.76
CA MET A 13 22.02 -2.86 -5.59
C MET A 13 22.76 -2.24 -4.39
N SER A 14 22.15 -1.26 -3.69
CA SER A 14 22.78 -0.68 -2.51
C SER A 14 23.20 -1.82 -1.56
N PRO A 15 24.41 -1.79 -0.98
CA PRO A 15 24.90 -2.86 -0.11
C PRO A 15 23.94 -3.14 1.04
N ASP A 16 23.15 -2.16 1.46
CA ASP A 16 22.18 -2.30 2.53
C ASP A 16 20.92 -3.05 2.08
N ILE A 17 20.52 -2.93 0.81
CA ILE A 17 19.42 -3.73 0.26
C ILE A 17 19.82 -5.21 0.20
N GLU A 18 21.06 -5.52 -0.18
CA GLU A 18 21.52 -6.92 -0.19
C GLU A 18 21.58 -7.51 1.22
N LYS A 19 22.15 -6.78 2.19
CA LYS A 19 22.14 -7.19 3.61
C LYS A 19 20.72 -7.36 4.15
N ALA A 20 19.77 -6.52 3.72
CA ALA A 20 18.38 -6.65 4.10
C ALA A 20 17.76 -7.95 3.54
N ARG A 21 18.05 -8.31 2.28
CA ARG A 21 17.66 -9.60 1.69
C ARG A 21 18.26 -10.78 2.44
N GLU A 22 19.53 -10.69 2.84
CA GLU A 22 20.15 -11.70 3.70
C GLU A 22 19.47 -11.80 5.07
N ARG A 23 19.10 -10.68 5.69
CA ARG A 23 18.35 -10.67 6.96
C ARG A 23 16.97 -11.33 6.83
N ILE A 24 16.27 -11.07 5.72
CA ILE A 24 14.98 -11.71 5.38
C ILE A 24 15.16 -13.22 5.18
N SER A 25 16.21 -13.65 4.48
CA SER A 25 16.42 -15.08 4.20
C SER A 25 16.60 -15.90 5.49
N ARG A 26 17.21 -15.30 6.51
CA ARG A 26 17.40 -15.86 7.86
C ARG A 26 16.14 -15.89 8.73
N TYR A 27 15.06 -15.21 8.33
CA TYR A 27 13.79 -15.24 9.10
C TYR A 27 13.33 -16.68 9.28
N SER A 28 13.01 -17.02 10.54
CA SER A 28 12.46 -18.32 10.90
C SER A 28 10.97 -18.18 11.19
N ASN A 29 10.19 -19.10 10.65
CA ASN A 29 8.74 -19.16 10.87
C ASN A 29 8.44 -19.42 12.35
N GLN A 30 7.45 -18.73 12.89
CA GLN A 30 7.05 -18.76 14.30
C GLN A 30 5.53 -19.00 14.45
N GLU A 31 4.90 -19.59 13.43
CA GLU A 31 3.47 -19.93 13.37
C GLU A 31 2.53 -18.71 13.44
N ARG A 32 2.97 -17.57 12.90
CA ARG A 32 2.20 -16.34 12.88
C ARG A 32 1.30 -16.21 11.66
N LEU A 33 0.32 -15.33 11.77
CA LEU A 33 -0.60 -15.00 10.68
C LEU A 33 0.18 -14.53 9.44
N HIS A 34 -0.14 -15.12 8.28
CA HIS A 34 0.43 -14.80 6.96
C HIS A 34 1.96 -14.87 6.83
N GLU A 35 2.68 -15.44 7.80
CA GLU A 35 4.15 -15.43 7.82
C GLU A 35 4.80 -16.16 6.64
N THR A 36 4.09 -17.11 6.03
CA THR A 36 4.54 -17.82 4.83
C THR A 36 4.77 -16.89 3.64
N LYS A 37 4.15 -15.70 3.65
CA LYS A 37 4.32 -14.67 2.62
C LYS A 37 5.40 -13.65 2.97
N LEU A 38 5.90 -13.63 4.20
CA LEU A 38 6.80 -12.58 4.70
C LEU A 38 8.02 -12.39 3.81
N LYS A 39 8.75 -13.49 3.54
CA LYS A 39 9.98 -13.42 2.73
C LYS A 39 9.70 -12.87 1.34
N ALA A 40 8.70 -13.42 0.66
CA ALA A 40 8.32 -13.00 -0.68
C ALA A 40 7.84 -11.54 -0.73
N THR A 41 7.02 -11.11 0.24
CA THR A 41 6.50 -9.75 0.30
C THR A 41 7.60 -8.73 0.54
N LEU A 42 8.50 -8.97 1.50
CA LEU A 42 9.59 -8.04 1.80
C LEU A 42 10.60 -7.99 0.65
N ASP A 43 10.94 -9.14 0.06
CA ASP A 43 11.86 -9.22 -1.07
C ASP A 43 11.33 -8.48 -2.31
N ALA A 44 10.03 -8.66 -2.61
CA ALA A 44 9.35 -7.90 -3.66
C ALA A 44 9.30 -6.41 -3.33
N SER A 45 9.05 -6.03 -2.09
CA SER A 45 9.01 -4.62 -1.69
C SER A 45 10.37 -3.93 -1.91
N LEU A 46 11.47 -4.61 -1.57
CA LEU A 46 12.84 -4.14 -1.87
C LEU A 46 13.15 -4.04 -3.37
N GLN A 47 12.37 -4.70 -4.23
CA GLN A 47 12.53 -4.63 -5.69
C GLN A 47 11.67 -3.51 -6.32
N TRP A 48 10.42 -3.37 -5.87
CA TRP A 48 9.40 -2.61 -6.57
C TRP A 48 9.09 -1.23 -5.97
N LEU A 49 9.48 -0.97 -4.72
CA LEU A 49 9.29 0.36 -4.15
C LEU A 49 10.12 1.43 -4.90
N PRO A 50 9.72 2.70 -4.87
CA PRO A 50 10.59 3.80 -5.28
C PRO A 50 11.88 3.79 -4.46
N ASP A 51 12.98 4.35 -4.98
CA ASP A 51 14.30 4.19 -4.36
C ASP A 51 14.36 4.64 -2.90
N GLY A 52 13.79 5.81 -2.56
CA GLY A 52 13.70 6.24 -1.15
C GLY A 52 12.87 5.30 -0.26
N GLY A 53 11.88 4.60 -0.83
CA GLY A 53 11.11 3.58 -0.13
C GLY A 53 11.89 2.27 0.06
N LYS A 54 12.70 1.87 -0.94
CA LYS A 54 13.59 0.71 -0.82
C LYS A 54 14.65 0.95 0.25
N GLU A 55 15.24 2.14 0.26
CA GLU A 55 16.27 2.53 1.24
C GLU A 55 15.71 2.56 2.66
N ALA A 56 14.54 3.20 2.86
CA ALA A 56 13.87 3.23 4.16
C ALA A 56 13.52 1.82 4.66
N LEU A 57 12.92 0.99 3.78
CA LEU A 57 12.56 -0.38 4.15
C LEU A 57 13.80 -1.24 4.45
N ALA A 58 14.89 -1.08 3.68
CA ALA A 58 16.13 -1.79 3.93
C ALA A 58 16.72 -1.40 5.30
N SER A 59 16.71 -0.10 5.64
CA SER A 59 17.12 0.37 6.97
C SER A 59 16.28 -0.27 8.07
N ASP A 60 14.95 -0.21 7.96
CA ASP A 60 14.05 -0.78 8.96
C ASP A 60 14.29 -2.30 9.16
N ILE A 61 14.53 -3.04 8.07
CA ILE A 61 14.85 -4.47 8.13
C ILE A 61 16.18 -4.74 8.85
N LEU A 62 17.20 -3.91 8.59
CA LEU A 62 18.50 -4.06 9.22
C LEU A 62 18.47 -3.70 10.71
N ASP A 63 17.64 -2.73 11.09
CA ASP A 63 17.40 -2.34 12.48
C ASP A 63 16.52 -3.35 13.24
N ALA A 64 15.82 -4.25 12.53
CA ALA A 64 15.03 -5.32 13.13
C ALA A 64 15.91 -6.43 13.74
N THR A 65 16.32 -6.23 14.99
CA THR A 65 17.16 -7.16 15.76
C THR A 65 16.49 -8.50 16.11
N SER A 66 15.18 -8.63 15.89
CA SER A 66 14.42 -9.86 16.14
C SER A 66 13.45 -10.16 14.99
N ASP A 67 13.05 -11.43 14.87
CA ASP A 67 12.05 -11.85 13.89
C ASP A 67 10.66 -11.27 14.21
N ASP A 68 10.39 -10.91 15.47
CA ASP A 68 9.20 -10.16 15.88
C ASP A 68 9.12 -8.79 15.22
N LYS A 69 10.24 -8.07 15.21
CA LYS A 69 10.32 -6.78 14.54
C LYS A 69 10.25 -6.91 13.03
N LEU A 70 10.85 -7.96 12.46
CA LEU A 70 10.74 -8.19 11.03
C LEU A 70 9.31 -8.54 10.59
N HIS A 71 8.57 -9.28 11.43
CA HIS A 71 7.16 -9.58 11.21
C HIS A 71 6.26 -8.35 11.34
N GLU A 72 6.54 -7.46 12.30
CA GLU A 72 5.86 -6.16 12.44
C GLU A 72 6.03 -5.30 11.17
N ILE A 73 7.26 -5.20 10.65
CA ILE A 73 7.54 -4.48 9.39
C ILE A 73 6.73 -5.08 8.23
N PHE A 74 6.71 -6.41 8.11
CA PHE A 74 5.89 -7.08 7.10
C PHE A 74 4.40 -6.73 7.21
N PHE A 75 3.84 -6.71 8.42
CA PHE A 75 2.44 -6.33 8.63
C PHE A 75 2.18 -4.86 8.32
N ASN A 76 3.11 -3.97 8.63
CA ASN A 76 2.99 -2.55 8.28
C ASN A 76 2.98 -2.37 6.75
N VAL A 77 3.88 -3.04 6.03
CA VAL A 77 3.91 -3.03 4.57
C VAL A 77 2.61 -3.58 3.98
N LEU A 78 2.13 -4.73 4.46
CA LEU A 78 0.85 -5.29 4.02
C LEU A 78 -0.30 -4.32 4.27
N THR A 79 -0.36 -3.72 5.45
CA THR A 79 -1.45 -2.79 5.81
C THR A 79 -1.46 -1.58 4.87
N ILE A 80 -0.31 -0.95 4.62
CA ILE A 80 -0.19 0.22 3.75
C ILE A 80 -0.58 -0.11 2.30
N LEU A 81 -0.27 -1.33 1.82
CA LEU A 81 -0.59 -1.75 0.46
C LEU A 81 -2.03 -2.23 0.29
N VAL A 82 -2.58 -2.93 1.30
CA VAL A 82 -3.90 -3.56 1.21
C VAL A 82 -5.02 -2.60 1.60
N TRP A 83 -4.80 -1.74 2.60
CA TRP A 83 -5.84 -0.84 3.10
C TRP A 83 -6.42 0.11 2.04
N PRO A 84 -5.62 0.72 1.15
CA PRO A 84 -6.15 1.54 0.07
C PRO A 84 -7.08 0.78 -0.87
N ALA A 85 -6.78 -0.49 -1.16
CA ALA A 85 -7.62 -1.34 -2.02
C ALA A 85 -8.95 -1.69 -1.33
N ILE A 86 -8.93 -1.95 -0.02
CA ILE A 86 -10.14 -2.19 0.77
C ILE A 86 -11.04 -0.95 0.75
N LEU A 87 -10.50 0.22 1.08
CA LEU A 87 -11.28 1.47 1.11
C LEU A 87 -11.91 1.82 -0.24
N GLN A 88 -11.19 1.58 -1.35
CA GLN A 88 -11.72 1.82 -2.69
C GLN A 88 -12.83 0.82 -3.06
N SER A 89 -12.71 -0.44 -2.64
CA SER A 89 -13.74 -1.45 -2.85
C SER A 89 -15.04 -1.07 -2.14
N GLU A 90 -14.97 -0.63 -0.89
CA GLU A 90 -16.15 -0.20 -0.12
C GLU A 90 -16.79 1.06 -0.70
N ALA A 91 -15.98 2.03 -1.15
CA ALA A 91 -16.49 3.22 -1.81
C ALA A 91 -17.17 2.92 -3.16
N SER A 92 -16.67 1.92 -3.91
CA SER A 92 -17.25 1.51 -5.20
C SER A 92 -18.53 0.69 -5.06
N ASP A 93 -18.80 0.08 -3.91
CA ASP A 93 -20.04 -0.67 -3.64
C ASP A 93 -21.22 0.23 -3.24
N VAL A 94 -21.05 1.56 -3.32
CA VAL A 94 -22.18 2.50 -3.37
C VAL A 94 -22.76 2.47 -4.78
N LYS A 95 -23.46 1.37 -5.07
CA LYS A 95 -24.36 1.28 -6.21
C LYS A 95 -25.53 2.23 -5.92
N THR A 96 -25.50 3.44 -6.48
CA THR A 96 -26.74 4.19 -6.70
C THR A 96 -27.63 3.29 -7.54
N SER A 97 -28.62 2.68 -6.88
CA SER A 97 -29.68 1.94 -7.56
C SER A 97 -30.31 2.85 -8.61
N PRO A 98 -30.57 2.39 -9.86
CA PRO A 98 -31.22 3.18 -10.90
C PRO A 98 -32.64 3.65 -10.55
N ASP A 99 -33.20 3.23 -9.41
CA ASP A 99 -34.59 3.50 -9.01
C ASP A 99 -34.87 4.90 -8.47
N GLN A 100 -33.91 5.84 -8.53
CA GLN A 100 -34.15 7.25 -8.16
C GLN A 100 -34.32 8.18 -9.36
N LEU A 101 -34.91 7.69 -10.46
CA LEU A 101 -35.45 8.55 -11.52
C LEU A 101 -36.97 8.34 -11.69
N SER A 102 -37.71 9.13 -10.89
CA SER A 102 -39.06 9.70 -11.11
C SER A 102 -40.29 8.80 -10.93
N PRO A 103 -41.33 9.29 -10.22
CA PRO A 103 -42.35 10.10 -10.91
C PRO A 103 -42.96 11.22 -10.03
N LEU A 104 -42.49 12.46 -10.19
CA LEU A 104 -43.19 13.66 -9.69
C LEU A 104 -43.65 14.61 -10.81
N ALA A 105 -43.72 14.14 -12.06
CA ALA A 105 -44.19 14.94 -13.19
C ALA A 105 -45.66 14.65 -13.58
N ILE A 106 -46.45 14.01 -12.72
CA ILE A 106 -47.89 13.83 -12.98
C ILE A 106 -48.68 14.17 -11.72
N ALA A 107 -49.64 15.08 -11.90
CA ALA A 107 -50.70 15.49 -10.99
C ALA A 107 -50.38 16.61 -9.99
N ASN A 108 -50.55 17.86 -10.43
CA ASN A 108 -51.50 18.73 -9.72
C ASN A 108 -52.38 19.53 -10.69
N LYS A 109 -53.52 18.89 -10.96
CA LYS A 109 -54.88 19.40 -11.07
C LYS A 109 -55.08 20.93 -11.08
N ALA A 110 -55.84 21.32 -12.09
CA ALA A 110 -56.54 22.58 -12.29
C ALA A 110 -57.11 23.28 -11.03
N HIS A 111 -57.22 24.60 -11.21
CA HIS A 111 -58.14 25.58 -10.60
C HIS A 111 -57.56 26.57 -9.59
N LYS A 112 -57.31 27.81 -10.06
CA LYS A 112 -57.83 29.02 -9.41
C LYS A 112 -58.10 30.13 -10.45
N LYS A 113 -59.33 30.64 -10.42
CA LYS A 113 -59.96 31.68 -11.26
C LYS A 113 -59.37 33.10 -11.04
N ILE A 114 -59.89 34.04 -11.85
CA ILE A 114 -60.10 35.50 -11.63
C ILE A 114 -58.92 36.35 -12.16
N VAL A 115 -59.07 37.32 -13.07
CA VAL A 115 -60.14 38.30 -13.42
C VAL A 115 -60.37 38.34 -14.93
#